data_AF-A0A2G1WF84-F1
#
_entry.id   AF-A0A2G1WF84-F1
#
_cell.length_a   1.000
_cell.length_b   1.000
_cell.length_c   1.000
_cell.angle_alpha   90.00
_cell.angle_beta   90.00
_cell.angle_gamma   90.00
#
_symmetry.space_group_name_H-M   'P 1'
#
loop_
_entity.id
_entity.type
_entity.pdbx_description
1 polymer ?
#
loop_
_entity_poly.entity_id
_entity_poly.type
_entity_poly.pdbx_seq_one_letter_code
_entity_poly.pdbx_strand_id
1 'polypeptide(L)'
;MAVAKAARSEMDDKIYVRGDPGHDLLVAEYTTDVKTTATHIQQPDLIVPTDRKLSADLYILAHRIAGRKIRLVGWADHCTITDCEPKREPGSQLNYIVPFEELQPIPTE
;
A
#
# COMPACT_ATOMS: atom_id res chain seq x y z
N MET A 1 -11.11 10.56 -13.48
CA MET A 1 -11.04 9.44 -14.48
C MET A 1 -9.78 8.56 -14.27
N ALA A 2 -9.30 8.47 -13.02
CA ALA A 2 -8.01 7.87 -12.66
C ALA A 2 -8.10 6.36 -12.33
N VAL A 3 -9.22 5.88 -11.78
CA VAL A 3 -9.41 4.47 -11.39
C VAL A 3 -9.31 3.52 -12.59
N ALA A 4 -9.81 3.94 -13.76
CA ALA A 4 -9.71 3.16 -14.99
C ALA A 4 -8.29 3.16 -15.60
N LYS A 5 -7.45 4.14 -15.25
CA LYS A 5 -6.07 4.25 -15.74
C LYS A 5 -5.13 3.36 -14.93
N ALA A 6 -5.34 3.26 -13.60
CA ALA A 6 -4.69 2.25 -12.76
C ALA A 6 -5.12 0.82 -13.12
N ALA A 7 -6.35 0.62 -13.61
CA ALA A 7 -6.81 -0.66 -14.13
C ALA A 7 -6.26 -1.00 -15.54
N ARG A 8 -5.52 -0.10 -16.18
CA ARG A 8 -5.00 -0.22 -17.56
C ARG A 8 -3.47 -0.12 -17.67
N SER A 9 -2.75 0.16 -16.60
CA SER A 9 -1.30 -0.10 -16.55
C SER A 9 -1.07 -1.59 -16.72
N GLU A 10 -0.01 -2.01 -17.41
CA GLU A 10 0.37 -3.41 -17.57
C GLU A 10 0.38 -4.07 -16.18
N MET A 11 -0.70 -4.80 -15.87
CA MET A 11 -0.81 -5.55 -14.64
C MET A 11 0.15 -6.72 -14.78
N ASP A 12 1.20 -6.76 -13.95
CA ASP A 12 1.90 -8.02 -13.73
C ASP A 12 0.91 -8.98 -13.09
N ASP A 13 0.40 -9.93 -13.88
CA ASP A 13 -0.62 -10.90 -13.47
C ASP A 13 0.01 -12.15 -12.83
N LYS A 14 1.34 -12.15 -12.66
CA LYS A 14 2.06 -13.24 -12.01
C LYS A 14 1.71 -13.29 -10.53
N ILE A 15 1.15 -14.42 -10.13
CA ILE A 15 0.91 -14.73 -8.72
C ILE A 15 2.25 -15.09 -8.07
N TYR A 16 2.90 -14.11 -7.45
CA TYR A 16 4.05 -14.37 -6.60
C TYR A 16 3.56 -14.98 -5.28
N VAL A 17 3.87 -16.26 -5.05
CA VAL A 17 3.48 -17.03 -3.85
C VAL A 17 3.93 -16.36 -2.52
N ARG A 18 4.83 -15.38 -2.60
CA ARG A 18 5.30 -14.55 -1.47
C ARG A 18 5.28 -13.03 -1.77
N GLY A 19 4.55 -12.57 -2.78
CA GLY A 19 4.50 -11.16 -3.21
C GLY A 19 5.62 -10.75 -4.18
N ASP A 20 5.41 -9.62 -4.84
CA ASP A 20 6.26 -8.96 -5.84
C ASP A 20 7.65 -8.53 -5.27
N PRO A 21 8.70 -8.41 -6.13
CA PRO A 21 10.03 -7.88 -5.77
C PRO A 21 10.11 -6.42 -5.27
N GLY A 22 9.02 -5.68 -5.11
CA GLY A 22 8.95 -4.42 -4.36
C GLY A 22 8.06 -3.30 -4.92
N HIS A 23 7.37 -3.48 -6.07
CA HIS A 23 6.35 -2.54 -6.56
C HIS A 23 5.38 -3.25 -7.51
N ASP A 24 4.08 -3.02 -7.34
CA ASP A 24 3.02 -3.72 -8.06
C ASP A 24 2.65 -3.07 -9.40
N LEU A 25 2.73 -1.74 -9.53
CA LEU A 25 2.35 -1.03 -10.76
C LEU A 25 2.96 0.38 -10.87
N LEU A 26 3.00 0.89 -12.11
CA LEU A 26 3.37 2.27 -12.44
C LEU A 26 2.12 3.17 -12.50
N VAL A 27 2.04 4.18 -11.63
CA VAL A 27 0.98 5.19 -11.63
C VAL A 27 1.59 6.56 -11.87
N ALA A 28 1.23 7.22 -12.97
CA ALA A 28 1.72 8.56 -13.30
C ALA A 28 3.26 8.68 -13.20
N GLU A 29 3.98 7.68 -13.73
CA GLU A 29 5.44 7.57 -13.72
C GLU A 29 6.08 7.24 -12.35
N TYR A 30 5.27 7.08 -11.30
CA TYR A 30 5.73 6.60 -9.99
C TYR A 30 5.59 5.08 -9.88
N THR A 31 6.62 4.43 -9.33
CA THR A 31 6.54 3.03 -8.89
C THR A 31 5.70 2.95 -7.62
N THR A 32 4.73 2.05 -7.58
CA THR A 32 3.81 1.95 -6.44
C THR A 32 3.72 0.53 -5.90
N ASP A 33 3.66 0.40 -4.58
CA ASP A 33 3.46 -0.87 -3.85
C ASP A 33 2.14 -0.81 -3.08
N VAL A 34 1.27 -1.79 -3.29
CA VAL A 34 -0.07 -1.85 -2.72
C VAL A 34 -0.07 -2.79 -1.51
N LYS A 35 -0.23 -2.21 -0.33
CA LYS A 35 -0.43 -3.00 0.89
C LYS A 35 -1.92 -3.21 1.11
N THR A 36 -2.30 -4.47 1.24
CA THR A 36 -3.70 -4.86 1.42
C THR A 36 -3.96 -5.34 2.84
N THR A 37 -5.03 -4.84 3.45
CA THR A 37 -5.55 -5.33 4.72
C THR A 37 -7.01 -5.78 4.59
N ALA A 38 -7.48 -6.63 5.51
CA ALA A 38 -8.82 -7.19 5.54
C ALA A 38 -9.35 -7.31 6.98
N THR A 39 -9.20 -6.24 7.76
CA THR A 39 -9.65 -6.17 9.15
C THR A 39 -11.10 -5.66 9.23
N HIS A 40 -11.70 -5.71 10.42
CA HIS A 40 -12.98 -5.04 10.66
C HIS A 40 -12.81 -3.56 11.08
N ILE A 41 -11.61 -2.98 10.87
CA ILE A 41 -11.24 -1.64 11.33
C ILE A 41 -11.67 -0.61 10.30
N GLN A 42 -12.37 0.45 10.73
CA GLN A 42 -12.86 1.49 9.85
C GLN A 42 -11.75 2.41 9.31
N GLN A 43 -10.65 2.57 10.05
CA GLN A 43 -9.51 3.43 9.71
C GLN A 43 -8.23 2.62 9.93
N PRO A 44 -7.90 1.68 9.03
CA PRO A 44 -6.69 0.89 9.17
C PRO A 44 -5.45 1.73 8.83
N ASP A 45 -4.36 1.45 9.53
CA ASP A 45 -3.05 2.01 9.25
C ASP A 45 -2.38 1.30 8.06
N LEU A 46 -1.47 2.00 7.40
CA LEU A 46 -0.60 1.41 6.39
C LEU A 46 0.58 0.74 7.07
N ILE A 47 0.74 -0.56 6.84
CA ILE A 47 1.79 -1.38 7.44
C ILE A 47 2.71 -1.89 6.33
N VAL A 48 3.99 -1.52 6.40
CA VAL A 48 5.03 -1.94 5.45
C VAL A 48 6.10 -2.75 6.19
N PRO A 49 6.30 -4.04 5.85
CA PRO A 49 7.35 -4.85 6.47
C PRO A 49 8.76 -4.31 6.24
N THR A 50 9.59 -4.32 7.28
CA THR A 50 11.00 -3.88 7.21
C THR A 50 11.94 -4.92 6.59
N ASP A 51 11.48 -6.16 6.44
CA ASP A 51 12.29 -7.29 5.95
C ASP A 51 12.47 -7.28 4.42
N ARG A 52 11.90 -6.28 3.74
CA ARG A 52 12.05 -6.04 2.31
C ARG A 52 12.69 -4.69 2.04
N LYS A 53 13.46 -4.63 0.97
CA LYS A 53 13.97 -3.37 0.46
C LYS A 53 12.79 -2.51 -0.01
N LEU A 54 12.69 -1.30 0.54
CA LEU A 54 11.79 -0.28 0.06
C LEU A 54 12.29 0.21 -1.31
N SER A 55 11.52 -0.03 -2.37
CA SER A 55 11.87 0.36 -3.74
C SER A 55 10.78 1.12 -4.48
N ALA A 56 9.55 1.14 -3.96
CA ALA A 56 8.47 1.94 -4.50
C ALA A 56 8.60 3.42 -4.08
N ASP A 57 8.18 4.30 -4.98
CA ASP A 57 8.01 5.74 -4.72
C ASP A 57 6.78 5.99 -3.85
N LEU A 58 5.69 5.25 -4.08
CA LEU A 58 4.42 5.38 -3.35
C LEU A 58 3.97 4.04 -2.75
N TYR A 59 3.40 4.09 -1.56
CA TYR A 59 2.78 2.96 -0.88
C TYR A 59 1.29 3.22 -0.71
N ILE A 60 0.45 2.38 -1.30
CA ILE A 60 -1.01 2.56 -1.34
C ILE A 60 -1.68 1.56 -0.40
N LEU A 61 -2.56 2.03 0.47
CA LEU A 61 -3.36 1.17 1.34
C LEU A 61 -4.69 0.79 0.68
N ALA A 62 -4.84 -0.50 0.39
CA ALA A 62 -6.09 -1.10 -0.04
C ALA A 62 -6.77 -1.84 1.13
N HIS A 63 -8.04 -1.54 1.39
CA HIS A 63 -8.81 -2.22 2.43
C HIS A 63 -9.93 -3.07 1.81
N ARG A 64 -9.85 -4.39 2.00
CA ARG A 64 -10.91 -5.33 1.62
C ARG A 64 -12.02 -5.34 2.66
N ILE A 65 -13.11 -4.64 2.35
CA ILE A 65 -14.28 -4.47 3.23
C ILE A 65 -15.34 -5.59 3.07
N ALA A 66 -15.29 -6.37 1.99
CA ALA A 66 -16.09 -7.58 1.80
C ALA A 66 -15.43 -8.49 0.75
N GLY A 67 -16.00 -9.68 0.50
CA GLY A 67 -15.40 -10.72 -0.35
C GLY A 67 -14.69 -10.22 -1.62
N ARG A 68 -15.36 -9.40 -2.44
CA ARG A 68 -14.77 -8.75 -3.63
C ARG A 68 -14.85 -7.21 -3.60
N LYS A 69 -15.11 -6.61 -2.44
CA LYS A 69 -15.20 -5.15 -2.30
C LYS A 69 -13.93 -4.63 -1.65
N ILE A 70 -13.23 -3.76 -2.37
CA ILE A 70 -12.02 -3.09 -1.94
C ILE A 70 -12.28 -1.59 -2.00
N ARG A 71 -11.78 -0.86 -1.00
CA ARG A 71 -11.64 0.60 -1.07
C ARG A 71 -10.17 0.97 -0.98
N LEU A 72 -9.75 1.96 -1.74
CA LEU A 72 -8.45 2.60 -1.52
C LEU A 72 -8.61 3.60 -0.38
N VAL A 73 -7.73 3.51 0.61
CA VAL A 73 -7.84 4.29 1.86
C VAL A 73 -7.03 5.58 1.75
N GLY A 74 -5.79 5.47 1.27
CA GLY A 74 -4.84 6.56 1.16
C GLY A 74 -3.49 6.05 0.71
N TRP A 75 -2.50 6.93 0.65
CA TRP A 75 -1.13 6.61 0.26
C TRP A 75 -0.10 7.37 1.08
N ALA A 76 1.13 6.90 1.08
CA ALA A 76 2.30 7.56 1.65
C ALA A 76 3.47 7.46 0.67
N ASP A 77 4.33 8.47 0.61
CA ASP A 77 5.56 8.41 -0.19
C ASP A 77 6.67 7.64 0.54
N HIS A 78 7.71 7.30 -0.23
CA HIS A 78 8.90 6.63 0.27
C HIS A 78 9.51 7.32 1.50
N CYS A 79 9.63 8.65 1.48
CA CYS A 79 10.22 9.43 2.57
C CYS A 79 9.42 9.26 3.87
N THR A 80 8.09 9.35 3.77
CA THR A 80 7.16 9.15 4.89
C THR A 80 7.36 7.78 5.52
N ILE A 81 7.50 6.72 4.70
CA ILE A 81 7.77 5.37 5.21
C ILE A 81 9.14 5.30 5.90
N THR A 82 10.19 5.86 5.31
CA THR A 82 11.55 5.78 5.84
C THR A 82 11.78 6.61 7.09
N ASP A 83 10.99 7.67 7.28
CA ASP A 83 11.05 8.53 8.47
C ASP A 83 10.33 7.91 9.68
N CYS A 84 9.50 6.88 9.48
CA CYS A 84 8.87 6.15 10.58
C CYS A 84 9.89 5.36 11.40
N GLU A 85 9.83 5.47 12.73
CA GLU A 85 10.50 4.52 13.62
C GLU A 85 9.78 3.14 13.52
N PRO A 86 10.49 2.06 13.14
CA PRO A 86 9.84 0.77 12.98
C PRO A 86 9.35 0.18 14.30
N LYS A 87 8.15 -0.42 14.29
CA LYS A 87 7.51 -1.02 15.47
C LYS A 87 7.18 -2.48 15.23
N ARG A 88 7.15 -3.28 16.30
CA ARG A 88 6.74 -4.69 16.24
C ARG A 88 5.23 -4.82 16.34
N GLU A 89 4.52 -4.26 15.36
CA GLU A 89 3.07 -4.26 15.29
C GLU A 89 2.59 -4.35 13.83
N PRO A 90 1.53 -5.12 13.53
CA PRO A 90 0.90 -6.12 14.39
C PRO A 90 1.79 -7.36 14.55
N GLY A 91 1.73 -8.01 15.72
CA GLY A 91 2.48 -9.24 15.99
C GLY A 91 3.92 -8.99 16.43
N SER A 92 4.88 -9.78 15.93
CA SER A 92 6.29 -9.71 16.37
C SER A 92 7.24 -9.21 15.28
N GLN A 93 6.76 -9.08 14.04
CA GLN A 93 7.54 -8.59 12.91
C GLN A 93 7.68 -7.06 13.00
N LEU A 94 8.86 -6.57 12.64
CA LEU A 94 9.16 -5.15 12.61
C LEU A 94 8.58 -4.53 11.33
N ASN A 95 7.76 -3.50 11.46
CA ASN A 95 7.08 -2.82 10.36
C ASN A 95 7.24 -1.31 10.48
N TYR A 96 7.28 -0.63 9.34
CA TYR A 96 6.95 0.79 9.25
C TYR A 96 5.43 0.92 9.30
N ILE A 97 4.92 1.83 10.12
CA ILE A 97 3.48 2.02 10.33
C ILE A 97 3.17 3.49 10.12
N VAL A 98 2.36 3.79 9.11
CA VAL A 98 1.81 5.12 8.87
C VAL A 98 0.36 5.13 9.35
N PRO A 99 0.04 5.93 10.39
CA PRO A 99 -1.32 6.09 10.89
C PRO A 99 -2.30 6.52 9.79
N PHE A 100 -3.55 6.06 9.87
CA PHE A 100 -4.60 6.45 8.92
C PHE A 100 -4.69 7.96 8.68
N GLU A 101 -4.56 8.75 9.75
CA GLU A 101 -4.66 10.21 9.74
C GLU A 101 -3.49 10.94 9.05
N GLU A 102 -2.38 10.25 8.85
CA GLU A 102 -1.20 10.75 8.13
C GLU A 102 -1.20 10.36 6.65
N LEU A 103 -2.11 9.47 6.24
CA LEU A 103 -2.23 9.06 4.85
C LEU A 103 -2.75 10.21 3.98
N GLN A 104 -2.08 10.39 2.84
CA GLN A 104 -2.56 11.28 1.80
C GLN A 104 -3.82 10.70 1.14
N PRO A 105 -4.84 11.52 0.87
CA PRO A 105 -6.07 11.05 0.25
C PRO A 105 -5.82 10.58 -1.18
N ILE A 106 -6.59 9.58 -1.62
CA ILE A 106 -6.59 9.14 -3.03
C ILE A 106 -7.27 10.22 -3.88
N PRO A 107 -6.60 10.80 -4.88
CA PRO A 107 -7.22 11.77 -5.78
C PRO A 107 -8.41 11.15 -6.52
N THR A 108 -9.53 11.87 -6.57
CA THR A 108 -10.78 11.36 -7.18
C THR A 108 -11.05 11.90 -8.59
N GLU A 109 -10.22 12.83 -9.09
CA GLU A 109 -10.40 13.47 -10.41
C GLU A 109 -9.21 13.24 -11.36
#